data_AF-A0A7X2M1G8-F1
#
_entry.id   AF-A0A7X2M1G8-F1
#
_cell.length_a   1.000
_cell.length_b   1.000
_cell.length_c   1.000
_cell.angle_alpha   90.00
_cell.angle_beta   90.00
_cell.angle_gamma   90.00
#
_symmetry.space_group_name_H-M   'P 1'
#
loop_
_entity.id
_entity.type
_entity.pdbx_description
1 polymer ?
#
loop_
_entity_poly.entity_id
_entity_poly.type
_entity_poly.pdbx_seq_one_letter_code
_entity_poly.pdbx_strand_id
1 'polypeptide(L)'
;MDSNQPCMKTPVFYCFQLKLGMEIEYKLYLSRNAWEATIMRWNMINLSILLIALLTIGGCGAKGKTSETPEERHAREAYVSVNDYVGEGYDLPGGQKNDPIAKEKFEEIAAATEQFFLDKYKTEVIVHNAVGAIDGIMIFVESPHEPKFNTYALMPVNSKENKIYPDKIWTESGQVEQSLFGGLLAMIMEDEFAALDQYFEEFTKKHPVTGLQQEAINNVKKTGYTTSYYFIQPLSLREEMEKINALYLENPKITIEELRKHFDKHEYNAEKLAFGINLFMSEPGLEPNEEIFEQLLNDLSNNSSLPRGANTVSLHDNNINKKTGIGHKDNTMNEGNIVPIIRD
;
A
#
# COMPACT_ATOMS: atom_id res chain seq x y z
N MET A 1 30.19 51.13 -40.21
CA MET A 1 29.43 49.88 -39.98
C MET A 1 29.70 49.51 -38.54
N ASP A 2 29.03 50.18 -37.61
CA ASP A 2 27.70 49.80 -37.08
C ASP A 2 27.74 48.39 -36.47
N SER A 3 27.36 48.13 -35.22
CA SER A 3 26.81 48.99 -34.17
C SER A 3 26.83 48.21 -32.83
N ASN A 4 27.38 48.87 -31.79
CA ASN A 4 26.97 48.96 -30.38
C ASN A 4 26.16 47.83 -29.66
N GLN A 5 26.81 47.24 -28.62
CA GLN A 5 26.48 47.26 -27.15
C GLN A 5 25.06 46.82 -26.62
N PRO A 6 24.85 46.61 -25.28
CA PRO A 6 25.60 45.83 -24.27
C PRO A 6 24.67 45.09 -23.23
N CYS A 7 25.30 44.50 -22.19
CA CYS A 7 24.72 43.85 -21.00
C CYS A 7 23.72 44.69 -20.16
N MET A 8 22.69 44.06 -19.57
CA MET A 8 22.40 44.03 -18.11
C MET A 8 21.03 43.39 -17.72
N LYS A 9 21.05 42.62 -16.61
CA LYS A 9 20.02 42.45 -15.54
C LYS A 9 18.69 41.68 -15.81
N THR A 10 18.63 40.45 -15.27
CA THR A 10 17.64 39.79 -14.35
C THR A 10 16.22 40.38 -14.13
N PRO A 11 15.23 39.56 -13.68
CA PRO A 11 14.13 38.97 -14.44
C PRO A 11 12.78 39.68 -14.25
N VAL A 12 11.84 39.46 -15.17
CA VAL A 12 10.47 39.99 -15.09
C VAL A 12 9.53 38.94 -14.48
N PHE A 13 9.02 39.24 -13.28
CA PHE A 13 7.78 38.68 -12.74
C PHE A 13 6.59 39.38 -13.39
N TYR A 14 5.65 38.61 -13.95
CA TYR A 14 4.32 39.12 -14.28
C TYR A 14 3.36 38.79 -13.13
N CYS A 15 2.89 39.83 -12.44
CA CYS A 15 1.76 39.78 -11.52
C CYS A 15 0.66 40.69 -12.11
N PHE A 16 -0.51 40.12 -12.37
CA PHE A 16 -1.68 40.87 -12.85
C PHE A 16 -2.39 41.55 -11.67
N GLN A 17 -2.78 42.81 -11.90
CA GLN A 17 -3.44 43.68 -10.94
C GLN A 17 -4.97 43.67 -11.01
N LEU A 18 -5.55 44.02 -9.85
CA LEU A 18 -6.68 44.93 -9.61
C LEU A 18 -8.13 44.52 -9.89
N LYS A 19 -8.94 44.61 -8.82
CA LYS A 19 -9.95 45.66 -8.50
C LYS A 19 -10.76 45.15 -7.30
N LEU A 20 -11.31 45.86 -6.31
CA LEU A 20 -11.52 47.24 -5.81
C LEU A 20 -12.18 46.96 -4.41
N GLY A 21 -12.11 47.74 -3.34
CA GLY A 21 -11.57 49.06 -3.06
C GLY A 21 -11.97 49.46 -1.62
N MET A 22 -11.17 50.37 -1.05
CA MET A 22 -11.46 51.41 -0.02
C MET A 22 -12.06 50.98 1.34
N GLU A 23 -11.27 51.02 2.42
CA GLU A 23 -10.89 52.21 3.24
C GLU A 23 -12.03 52.73 4.13
N ILE A 24 -11.87 52.61 5.46
CA ILE A 24 -12.01 53.74 6.40
C ILE A 24 -10.98 53.56 7.54
N GLU A 25 -10.19 54.61 7.78
CA GLU A 25 -9.11 54.74 8.75
C GLU A 25 -9.55 54.93 10.23
N TYR A 26 -8.74 54.32 11.11
CA TYR A 26 -8.19 54.75 12.40
C TYR A 26 -8.78 55.94 13.22
N LYS A 27 -8.95 55.68 14.53
CA LYS A 27 -8.25 56.46 15.58
C LYS A 27 -8.17 55.74 16.94
N LEU A 28 -6.93 55.66 17.45
CA LEU A 28 -6.53 55.23 18.79
C LEU A 28 -7.14 56.11 19.89
N TYR A 29 -7.36 55.55 21.09
CA TYR A 29 -6.90 56.16 22.36
C TYR A 29 -6.80 55.12 23.50
N LEU A 30 -5.65 55.16 24.17
CA LEU A 30 -5.22 54.34 25.30
C LEU A 30 -5.98 54.68 26.60
N SER A 31 -6.22 53.71 27.49
CA SER A 31 -5.60 53.69 28.83
C SER A 31 -5.99 52.45 29.65
N ARG A 32 -5.07 52.10 30.53
CA ARG A 32 -4.94 50.88 31.35
C ARG A 32 -5.67 51.02 32.69
N ASN A 33 -6.09 49.87 33.21
CA ASN A 33 -6.13 49.48 34.62
C ASN A 33 -7.18 50.11 35.55
N ALA A 34 -8.13 49.27 35.97
CA ALA A 34 -8.56 49.18 37.36
C ALA A 34 -8.75 47.70 37.70
N TRP A 35 -7.70 47.10 38.26
CA TRP A 35 -7.77 45.84 38.98
C TRP A 35 -8.31 46.09 40.39
N GLU A 36 -9.04 45.10 40.90
CA GLU A 36 -9.36 44.83 42.30
C GLU A 36 -10.53 45.61 42.95
N ALA A 37 -11.68 44.93 43.05
CA ALA A 37 -12.27 44.64 44.36
C ALA A 37 -13.37 43.57 44.24
N THR A 38 -13.28 42.56 45.11
CA THR A 38 -14.39 41.72 45.59
C THR A 38 -14.73 40.43 44.84
N ILE A 39 -13.75 39.52 44.83
CA ILE A 39 -14.04 38.11 45.13
C ILE A 39 -14.69 38.01 46.52
N MET A 40 -15.62 37.06 46.68
CA MET A 40 -16.25 36.62 47.95
C MET A 40 -17.29 37.56 48.58
N ARG A 41 -18.54 37.37 48.17
CA ARG A 41 -19.64 37.31 49.13
C ARG A 41 -20.72 36.34 48.66
N TRP A 42 -20.72 35.14 49.25
CA TRP A 42 -21.91 34.43 49.73
C TRP A 42 -22.98 34.13 48.66
N ASN A 43 -23.01 32.92 48.08
CA ASN A 43 -23.68 31.75 48.67
C ASN A 43 -24.85 32.12 49.61
N MET A 44 -26.04 31.64 49.22
CA MET A 44 -27.29 31.48 49.97
C MET A 44 -28.47 32.29 49.42
N ILE A 45 -29.51 31.53 49.04
CA ILE A 45 -30.94 31.88 48.95
C ILE A 45 -31.49 32.21 47.55
N ASN A 46 -31.97 31.15 46.88
CA ASN A 46 -33.29 30.98 46.24
C ASN A 46 -33.16 29.84 45.19
N LEU A 47 -33.01 28.57 45.55
CA LEU A 47 -34.06 27.64 46.01
C LEU A 47 -35.50 28.10 45.71
N SER A 48 -36.10 27.57 44.65
CA SER A 48 -37.39 26.85 44.67
C SER A 48 -38.09 26.93 43.30
N ILE A 49 -38.56 25.77 42.82
CA ILE A 49 -39.41 25.52 41.65
C ILE A 49 -38.66 25.24 40.34
N LEU A 50 -38.05 24.05 40.24
CA LEU A 50 -38.04 23.23 39.01
C LEU A 50 -37.48 21.84 39.32
N LEU A 51 -38.12 21.11 40.24
CA LEU A 51 -37.72 19.76 40.62
C LEU A 51 -38.91 18.92 41.11
N ILE A 52 -39.98 18.82 40.32
CA ILE A 52 -40.99 17.74 40.41
C ILE A 52 -41.57 17.48 39.02
N ALA A 53 -40.82 16.75 38.18
CA ALA A 53 -41.35 15.86 37.14
C ALA A 53 -40.16 15.08 36.56
N LEU A 54 -40.27 13.75 36.52
CA LEU A 54 -39.28 12.78 36.03
C LEU A 54 -38.31 12.20 37.07
N LEU A 55 -38.87 11.78 38.20
CA LEU A 55 -38.50 10.49 38.77
C LEU A 55 -39.70 9.54 38.66
N THR A 56 -39.77 8.83 37.54
CA THR A 56 -40.40 7.51 37.52
C THR A 56 -39.36 6.48 37.09
N ILE A 57 -38.79 5.84 38.12
CA ILE A 57 -38.50 4.41 38.19
C ILE A 57 -37.37 3.90 37.27
N GLY A 58 -36.20 3.74 37.88
CA GLY A 58 -35.23 2.74 37.44
C GLY A 58 -35.79 1.32 37.65
N GLY A 59 -35.59 0.46 36.66
CA GLY A 59 -35.98 -0.95 36.74
C GLY A 59 -35.80 -1.73 35.43
N CYS A 60 -34.63 -2.36 35.30
CA CYS A 60 -34.37 -3.65 34.62
C CYS A 60 -34.74 -3.84 33.12
N GLY A 61 -33.70 -4.06 32.29
CA GLY A 61 -33.75 -5.02 31.19
C GLY A 61 -34.01 -4.48 29.77
N ALA A 62 -32.99 -3.90 29.13
CA ALA A 62 -32.71 -4.05 27.70
C ALA A 62 -31.42 -3.27 27.38
N LYS A 63 -30.34 -3.98 27.00
CA LYS A 63 -29.23 -3.37 26.26
C LYS A 63 -29.83 -2.80 24.98
N GLY A 64 -30.02 -1.48 24.92
CA GLY A 64 -30.40 -0.80 23.69
C GLY A 64 -29.34 -1.10 22.65
N LYS A 65 -29.73 -1.79 21.57
CA LYS A 65 -28.94 -1.80 20.35
C LYS A 65 -28.88 -0.36 19.89
N THR A 66 -27.76 0.32 20.07
CA THR A 66 -27.40 1.44 19.20
C THR A 66 -27.49 0.88 17.78
N SER A 67 -28.53 1.29 17.04
CA SER A 67 -28.67 0.88 15.66
C SER A 67 -27.58 1.58 14.88
N GLU A 68 -26.57 0.83 14.48
CA GLU A 68 -25.52 1.32 13.59
C GLU A 68 -26.13 1.99 12.36
N THR A 69 -25.51 3.10 11.98
CA THR A 69 -25.84 3.82 10.75
C THR A 69 -25.58 2.93 9.53
N PRO A 70 -26.29 3.16 8.41
CA PRO A 70 -25.99 2.47 7.16
C PRO A 70 -24.52 2.64 6.74
N GLU A 71 -23.91 3.80 6.96
CA GLU A 71 -22.49 4.03 6.68
C GLU A 71 -21.57 3.14 7.54
N GLU A 72 -21.80 3.06 8.85
CA GLU A 72 -21.03 2.18 9.76
C GLU A 72 -21.21 0.71 9.40
N ARG A 73 -22.41 0.31 9.00
CA ARG A 73 -22.70 -1.06 8.58
C ARG A 73 -21.99 -1.40 7.28
N HIS A 74 -22.04 -0.52 6.27
CA HIS A 74 -21.33 -0.70 5.02
C HIS A 74 -19.80 -0.70 5.19
N ALA A 75 -19.28 0.12 6.11
CA ALA A 75 -17.87 0.13 6.46
C ALA A 75 -17.46 -1.21 7.08
N ARG A 76 -18.22 -1.74 8.05
CA ARG A 76 -17.93 -3.06 8.66
C ARG A 76 -18.10 -4.23 7.70
N GLU A 77 -19.15 -4.22 6.88
CA GLU A 77 -19.37 -5.27 5.86
C GLU A 77 -18.28 -5.30 4.78
N ALA A 78 -17.44 -4.26 4.70
CA ALA A 78 -16.29 -4.24 3.81
C ALA A 78 -15.10 -5.03 4.36
N TYR A 79 -15.06 -5.37 5.65
CA TYR A 79 -13.96 -6.10 6.27
C TYR A 79 -14.31 -7.57 6.51
N VAL A 80 -13.31 -8.42 6.29
CA VAL A 80 -13.35 -9.86 6.58
C VAL A 80 -12.08 -10.25 7.33
N SER A 81 -12.04 -11.46 7.90
CA SER A 81 -10.80 -11.99 8.47
C SER A 81 -9.75 -12.19 7.38
N VAL A 82 -8.51 -11.81 7.65
CA VAL A 82 -7.37 -12.12 6.77
C VAL A 82 -7.18 -13.65 6.59
N ASN A 83 -7.59 -14.44 7.59
CA ASN A 83 -7.52 -15.90 7.55
C ASN A 83 -8.54 -16.54 6.60
N ASP A 84 -9.57 -15.80 6.21
CA ASP A 84 -10.61 -16.26 5.28
C ASP A 84 -10.54 -15.53 3.92
N TYR A 85 -9.73 -14.48 3.82
CA TYR A 85 -9.65 -13.67 2.61
C TYR A 85 -8.81 -14.38 1.54
N VAL A 86 -9.45 -14.66 0.41
CA VAL A 86 -8.83 -15.27 -0.78
C VAL A 86 -8.80 -14.31 -1.98
N GLY A 87 -9.12 -13.03 -1.79
CA GLY A 87 -9.28 -12.06 -2.88
C GLY A 87 -10.73 -11.87 -3.35
N GLU A 88 -11.68 -12.65 -2.83
CA GLU A 88 -13.10 -12.49 -3.18
C GLU A 88 -13.62 -11.08 -2.82
N GLY A 89 -14.31 -10.46 -3.77
CA GLY A 89 -14.88 -9.13 -3.62
C GLY A 89 -13.90 -7.98 -3.90
N TYR A 90 -12.66 -8.29 -4.30
CA TYR A 90 -11.73 -7.30 -4.82
C TYR A 90 -12.32 -6.63 -6.06
N ASP A 91 -12.27 -5.31 -6.11
CA ASP A 91 -12.90 -4.51 -7.16
C ASP A 91 -12.05 -3.27 -7.46
N LEU A 92 -12.00 -2.89 -8.73
CA LEU A 92 -11.35 -1.66 -9.16
C LEU A 92 -12.43 -0.59 -9.37
N PRO A 93 -12.31 0.59 -8.75
CA PRO A 93 -13.28 1.66 -8.93
C PRO A 93 -13.55 1.95 -10.41
N GLY A 94 -14.82 1.88 -10.83
CA GLY A 94 -15.23 2.09 -12.22
C GLY A 94 -15.09 0.88 -13.16
N GLY A 95 -14.61 -0.26 -12.67
CA GLY A 95 -14.44 -1.50 -13.43
C GLY A 95 -15.69 -2.38 -13.57
N GLN A 96 -16.75 -2.10 -12.81
CA GLN A 96 -17.89 -3.01 -12.61
C GLN A 96 -18.64 -3.40 -13.89
N LYS A 97 -18.55 -2.57 -14.94
CA LYS A 97 -19.16 -2.87 -16.26
C LYS A 97 -18.41 -3.96 -17.02
N ASN A 98 -17.14 -4.18 -16.69
CA ASN A 98 -16.25 -5.12 -17.38
C ASN A 98 -16.10 -6.45 -16.62
N ASP A 99 -16.45 -6.51 -15.33
CA ASP A 99 -16.38 -7.74 -14.52
C ASP A 99 -17.12 -8.93 -15.14
N PRO A 100 -18.36 -8.79 -15.65
CA PRO A 100 -19.06 -9.91 -16.26
C PRO A 100 -18.31 -10.47 -17.47
N ILE A 101 -17.65 -9.60 -18.23
CA ILE A 101 -16.88 -9.96 -19.43
C ILE A 101 -15.60 -10.69 -19.02
N ALA A 102 -14.90 -10.17 -18.00
CA ALA A 102 -13.70 -10.80 -17.45
C ALA A 102 -14.00 -12.21 -16.96
N LYS A 103 -15.15 -12.41 -16.29
CA LYS A 103 -15.59 -13.71 -15.81
C LYS A 103 -16.05 -14.65 -16.91
N GLU A 104 -16.84 -14.16 -17.88
CA GLU A 104 -17.35 -14.96 -19.00
C GLU A 104 -16.21 -15.44 -19.91
N LYS A 105 -15.20 -14.60 -20.13
CA LYS A 105 -14.11 -14.83 -21.09
C LYS A 105 -12.77 -15.17 -20.44
N PHE A 106 -12.78 -15.58 -19.17
CA PHE A 106 -11.57 -15.79 -18.38
C PHE A 106 -10.54 -16.70 -19.08
N GLU A 107 -10.98 -17.84 -19.62
CA GLU A 107 -10.08 -18.79 -20.31
C GLU A 107 -9.40 -18.18 -21.55
N GLU A 108 -10.13 -17.40 -22.35
CA GLU A 108 -9.58 -16.71 -23.53
C GLU A 108 -8.60 -15.61 -23.11
N ILE A 109 -8.92 -14.88 -22.03
CA ILE A 109 -8.07 -13.84 -21.44
C ILE A 109 -6.78 -14.46 -20.89
N ALA A 110 -6.91 -15.58 -20.17
CA ALA A 110 -5.80 -16.27 -19.53
C ALA A 110 -4.80 -16.76 -20.58
N ALA A 111 -5.26 -17.54 -21.56
CA ALA A 111 -4.41 -18.08 -22.62
C ALA A 111 -3.68 -16.98 -23.41
N ALA A 112 -4.37 -15.88 -23.74
CA ALA A 112 -3.75 -14.76 -24.44
C ALA A 112 -2.69 -14.04 -23.57
N THR A 113 -2.94 -13.92 -22.27
CA THR A 113 -2.02 -13.28 -21.34
C THR A 113 -0.77 -14.11 -21.11
N GLU A 114 -0.93 -15.42 -20.91
CA GLU A 114 0.19 -16.36 -20.79
C GLU A 114 1.11 -16.29 -22.02
N GLN A 115 0.52 -16.31 -23.21
CA GLN A 115 1.27 -16.17 -24.47
C GLN A 115 1.97 -14.80 -24.56
N PHE A 116 1.29 -13.71 -24.17
CA PHE A 116 1.89 -12.37 -24.15
C PHE A 116 3.11 -12.29 -23.23
N PHE A 117 3.06 -12.87 -22.03
CA PHE A 117 4.19 -12.89 -21.11
C PHE A 117 5.35 -13.75 -21.63
N LEU A 118 5.04 -14.91 -22.20
CA LEU A 118 6.03 -15.78 -22.82
C LEU A 118 6.75 -15.07 -23.98
N ASP A 119 5.99 -14.40 -24.86
CA ASP A 119 6.56 -13.74 -26.04
C ASP A 119 7.37 -12.48 -25.69
N LYS A 120 6.81 -11.63 -24.82
CA LYS A 120 7.39 -10.31 -24.50
C LYS A 120 8.47 -10.39 -23.42
N TYR A 121 8.24 -11.19 -22.38
CA TYR A 121 9.07 -11.24 -21.18
C TYR A 121 9.86 -12.54 -21.03
N LYS A 122 9.66 -13.52 -21.93
CA LYS A 122 10.33 -14.82 -21.89
C LYS A 122 10.07 -15.58 -20.59
N THR A 123 8.91 -15.36 -19.99
CA THR A 123 8.53 -15.91 -18.69
C THR A 123 7.17 -16.56 -18.79
N GLU A 124 7.08 -17.81 -18.32
CA GLU A 124 5.80 -18.49 -18.12
C GLU A 124 5.10 -17.89 -16.89
N VAL A 125 3.80 -17.65 -17.00
CA VAL A 125 2.99 -17.13 -15.90
C VAL A 125 1.71 -17.93 -15.74
N ILE A 126 1.10 -17.84 -14.56
CA ILE A 126 -0.24 -18.34 -14.28
C ILE A 126 -1.15 -17.13 -14.08
N VAL A 127 -2.29 -17.14 -14.77
CA VAL A 127 -3.33 -16.12 -14.59
C VAL A 127 -4.27 -16.58 -13.49
N HIS A 128 -4.31 -15.84 -12.38
CA HIS A 128 -5.11 -16.21 -11.21
C HIS A 128 -6.46 -15.49 -11.18
N ASN A 129 -6.48 -14.23 -11.62
CA ASN A 129 -7.67 -13.41 -11.54
C ASN A 129 -7.73 -12.40 -12.69
N ALA A 130 -8.96 -12.07 -13.11
CA ALA A 130 -9.22 -11.03 -14.09
C ALA A 130 -10.38 -10.17 -13.59
N VAL A 131 -10.11 -8.89 -13.37
CA VAL A 131 -11.04 -7.92 -12.78
C VAL A 131 -11.27 -6.79 -13.76
N GLY A 132 -12.51 -6.35 -13.90
CA GLY A 132 -12.84 -5.20 -14.71
C GLY A 132 -12.11 -3.96 -14.21
N ALA A 133 -11.62 -3.15 -15.13
CA ALA A 133 -11.00 -1.85 -14.86
C ALA A 133 -11.64 -0.78 -15.76
N ILE A 134 -11.46 0.51 -15.45
CA ILE A 134 -12.07 1.61 -16.21
C ILE A 134 -11.81 1.48 -17.73
N ASP A 135 -10.58 1.15 -18.11
CA ASP A 135 -10.13 1.10 -19.50
C ASP A 135 -9.97 -0.33 -20.05
N GLY A 136 -10.53 -1.34 -19.37
CA GLY A 136 -10.37 -2.73 -19.80
C GLY A 136 -10.58 -3.76 -18.71
N ILE A 137 -9.70 -4.77 -18.71
CA ILE A 137 -9.63 -5.83 -17.72
C ILE A 137 -8.19 -5.85 -17.19
N MET A 138 -8.03 -5.78 -15.87
CA MET A 138 -6.77 -5.99 -15.18
C MET A 138 -6.62 -7.48 -14.87
N ILE A 139 -5.50 -8.05 -15.28
CA ILE A 139 -5.26 -9.50 -15.26
C ILE A 139 -4.07 -9.73 -14.34
N PHE A 140 -4.33 -10.37 -13.20
CA PHE A 140 -3.33 -10.67 -12.18
C PHE A 140 -2.61 -11.96 -12.53
N VAL A 141 -1.29 -11.90 -12.54
CA VAL A 141 -0.43 -13.02 -12.92
C VAL A 141 0.66 -13.27 -11.89
N GLU A 142 1.03 -14.53 -11.76
CA GLU A 142 2.18 -15.00 -10.99
C GLU A 142 3.17 -15.69 -11.93
N SER A 143 4.47 -15.44 -11.77
CA SER A 143 5.51 -16.33 -12.30
C SER A 143 5.72 -17.49 -11.31
N PRO A 144 5.26 -18.73 -11.62
CA PRO A 144 5.29 -19.85 -10.68
C PRO A 144 6.71 -20.40 -10.43
N HIS A 145 7.64 -20.07 -11.33
CA HIS A 145 9.04 -20.49 -11.27
C HIS A 145 9.95 -19.26 -11.15
N GLU A 146 11.23 -19.50 -10.90
CA GLU A 146 12.22 -18.43 -10.90
C GLU A 146 12.40 -17.78 -12.28
N PRO A 147 12.47 -16.44 -12.36
CA PRO A 147 12.28 -15.47 -11.28
C PRO A 147 10.82 -15.35 -10.82
N LYS A 148 10.57 -15.49 -9.51
CA LYS A 148 9.21 -15.44 -8.93
C LYS A 148 8.75 -14.00 -8.77
N PHE A 149 7.53 -13.68 -9.19
CA PHE A 149 6.90 -12.38 -8.96
C PHE A 149 5.40 -12.41 -9.22
N ASN A 150 4.68 -11.47 -8.63
CA ASN A 150 3.28 -11.16 -8.94
C ASN A 150 3.18 -9.80 -9.63
N THR A 151 2.45 -9.73 -10.73
CA THR A 151 2.26 -8.50 -11.50
C THR A 151 0.92 -8.51 -12.23
N TYR A 152 0.71 -7.57 -13.14
CA TYR A 152 -0.50 -7.53 -13.94
C TYR A 152 -0.26 -7.09 -15.39
N ALA A 153 -1.21 -7.46 -16.24
CA ALA A 153 -1.40 -6.88 -17.56
C ALA A 153 -2.80 -6.28 -17.70
N LEU A 154 -2.98 -5.50 -18.76
CA LEU A 154 -4.23 -4.84 -19.10
C LEU A 154 -4.68 -5.28 -20.48
N MET A 155 -5.94 -5.70 -20.59
CA MET A 155 -6.58 -6.05 -21.85
C MET A 155 -7.72 -5.06 -22.15
N PRO A 156 -7.68 -4.36 -23.30
CA PRO A 156 -8.79 -3.51 -23.72
C PRO A 156 -10.07 -4.32 -23.91
N VAL A 157 -11.21 -3.69 -23.62
CA VAL A 157 -12.53 -4.28 -23.82
C VAL A 157 -13.51 -3.25 -24.39
N ASN A 158 -14.43 -3.71 -25.23
CA ASN A 158 -15.62 -2.96 -25.61
C ASN A 158 -16.82 -3.59 -24.92
N SER A 159 -17.24 -3.00 -23.80
CA SER A 159 -18.32 -3.55 -22.97
C SER A 159 -19.69 -3.46 -23.63
N LYS A 160 -19.89 -2.59 -24.63
CA LYS A 160 -21.16 -2.51 -25.38
C LYS A 160 -21.34 -3.69 -26.33
N GLU A 161 -20.24 -4.17 -26.89
CA GLU A 161 -20.20 -5.27 -27.86
C GLU A 161 -19.81 -6.61 -27.22
N ASN A 162 -19.60 -6.63 -25.90
CA ASN A 162 -19.05 -7.77 -25.16
C ASN A 162 -17.76 -8.33 -25.83
N LYS A 163 -16.86 -7.46 -26.28
CA LYS A 163 -15.70 -7.83 -27.10
C LYS A 163 -14.39 -7.52 -26.40
N ILE A 164 -13.51 -8.52 -26.29
CA ILE A 164 -12.13 -8.38 -25.82
C ILE A 164 -11.16 -8.25 -27.00
N TYR A 165 -9.94 -7.78 -26.73
CA TYR A 165 -8.89 -7.62 -27.73
C TYR A 165 -7.59 -8.31 -27.27
N PRO A 166 -7.50 -9.65 -27.39
CA PRO A 166 -6.33 -10.45 -26.98
C PRO A 166 -5.00 -9.93 -27.55
N ASP A 167 -4.98 -9.53 -28.82
CA ASP A 167 -3.76 -9.03 -29.49
C ASP A 167 -3.33 -7.63 -29.04
N LYS A 168 -4.07 -7.02 -28.10
CA LYS A 168 -3.81 -5.66 -27.59
C LYS A 168 -3.52 -5.64 -26.09
N ILE A 169 -3.13 -6.78 -25.52
CA ILE A 169 -2.63 -6.82 -24.16
C ILE A 169 -1.41 -5.89 -24.04
N TRP A 170 -1.39 -5.12 -22.97
CA TRP A 170 -0.29 -4.22 -22.66
C TRP A 170 -0.03 -4.18 -21.15
N THR A 171 1.11 -3.61 -20.79
CA THR A 171 1.55 -3.45 -19.40
C THR A 171 1.94 -2.00 -19.18
N GLU A 172 1.65 -1.48 -17.99
CA GLU A 172 2.15 -0.15 -17.63
C GLU A 172 3.68 -0.13 -17.67
N SER A 173 4.24 0.98 -18.16
CA SER A 173 5.67 1.12 -18.37
C SER A 173 6.44 0.88 -17.07
N GLY A 174 7.32 -0.12 -17.07
CA GLY A 174 8.16 -0.45 -15.92
C GLY A 174 7.50 -1.36 -14.88
N GLN A 175 6.20 -1.66 -14.98
CA GLN A 175 5.50 -2.47 -13.98
C GLN A 175 6.02 -3.91 -13.95
N VAL A 176 6.05 -4.57 -15.11
CA VAL A 176 6.54 -5.95 -15.21
C VAL A 176 8.06 -5.98 -15.07
N GLU A 177 8.76 -4.98 -15.59
CA GLU A 177 10.22 -4.89 -15.50
C GLU A 177 10.69 -4.76 -14.04
N GLN A 178 10.01 -3.96 -13.21
CA GLN A 178 10.28 -3.89 -11.77
C GLN A 178 9.94 -5.22 -11.07
N SER A 179 8.84 -5.87 -11.46
CA SER A 179 8.41 -7.14 -10.87
C SER A 179 9.42 -8.26 -11.16
N LEU A 180 9.83 -8.38 -12.42
CA LEU A 180 10.85 -9.30 -12.90
C LEU A 180 12.18 -9.07 -12.18
N PHE A 181 12.60 -7.81 -12.06
CA PHE A 181 13.84 -7.47 -11.38
C PHE A 181 13.79 -7.81 -9.88
N GLY A 182 12.65 -7.59 -9.22
CA GLY A 182 12.46 -8.05 -7.84
C GLY A 182 12.64 -9.56 -7.69
N GLY A 183 12.07 -10.35 -8.61
CA GLY A 183 12.27 -11.80 -8.63
C GLY A 183 13.73 -12.21 -8.86
N LEU A 184 14.42 -11.54 -9.79
CA LEU A 184 15.84 -11.77 -10.05
C LEU A 184 16.73 -11.36 -8.87
N LEU A 185 16.40 -10.27 -8.16
CA LEU A 185 17.11 -9.85 -6.96
C LEU A 185 17.00 -10.90 -5.85
N ALA A 186 15.82 -11.47 -5.63
CA ALA A 186 15.63 -12.54 -4.65
C ALA A 186 16.50 -13.76 -4.96
N MET A 187 16.67 -14.10 -6.25
CA MET A 187 17.61 -15.16 -6.67
C MET A 187 19.08 -14.77 -6.41
N ILE A 188 19.48 -13.54 -6.77
CA ILE A 188 20.85 -13.05 -6.59
C ILE A 188 21.24 -13.06 -5.10
N MET A 189 20.31 -12.67 -4.23
CA MET A 189 20.47 -12.53 -2.78
C MET A 189 19.81 -13.69 -2.00
N GLU A 190 19.80 -14.91 -2.57
CA GLU A 190 19.07 -16.06 -2.04
C GLU A 190 19.26 -16.30 -0.53
N ASP A 191 20.50 -16.17 -0.02
CA ASP A 191 20.82 -16.40 1.39
C ASP A 191 20.13 -15.37 2.31
N GLU A 192 20.10 -14.10 1.91
CA GLU A 192 19.51 -13.01 2.70
C GLU A 192 17.98 -13.11 2.69
N PHE A 193 17.39 -13.42 1.52
CA PHE A 193 15.94 -13.63 1.42
C PHE A 193 15.49 -14.90 2.16
N ALA A 194 16.26 -15.99 2.10
CA ALA A 194 15.99 -17.19 2.89
C ALA A 194 16.07 -16.92 4.40
N ALA A 195 17.02 -16.10 4.85
CA ALA A 195 17.10 -15.66 6.25
C ALA A 195 15.88 -14.82 6.67
N LEU A 196 15.40 -13.94 5.78
CA LEU A 196 14.19 -13.14 6.02
C LEU A 196 12.93 -14.00 6.08
N ASP A 197 12.80 -14.98 5.18
CA ASP A 197 11.70 -15.94 5.18
C ASP A 197 11.68 -16.76 6.48
N GLN A 198 12.84 -17.31 6.87
CA GLN A 198 12.97 -18.05 8.12
C GLN A 198 12.63 -17.19 9.33
N TYR A 199 13.07 -15.92 9.35
CA TYR A 199 12.74 -14.98 10.42
C TYR A 199 11.22 -14.85 10.59
N PHE A 200 10.46 -14.61 9.52
CA PHE A 200 9.00 -14.47 9.61
C PHE A 200 8.30 -15.78 9.97
N GLU A 201 8.77 -16.92 9.46
CA GLU A 201 8.25 -18.22 9.87
C GLU A 201 8.42 -18.48 11.37
N GLU A 202 9.56 -18.09 11.95
CA GLU A 202 9.79 -18.22 13.39
C GLU A 202 9.01 -17.19 14.19
N PHE A 203 8.93 -15.95 13.70
CA PHE A 203 8.23 -14.85 14.35
C PHE A 203 6.74 -15.17 14.50
N THR A 204 6.10 -15.66 13.44
CA THR A 204 4.68 -16.04 13.41
C THR A 204 4.36 -17.30 14.23
N LYS A 205 5.35 -18.16 14.50
CA LYS A 205 5.20 -19.27 15.47
C LYS A 205 5.24 -18.81 16.92
N LYS A 206 5.98 -17.72 17.21
CA LYS A 206 6.18 -17.19 18.57
C LYS A 206 5.11 -16.19 18.98
N HIS A 207 4.55 -15.47 18.01
CA HIS A 207 3.61 -14.37 18.22
C HIS A 207 2.27 -14.66 17.52
N PRO A 208 1.13 -14.19 18.07
CA PRO A 208 -0.19 -14.36 17.45
C PRO A 208 -0.38 -13.41 16.25
N VAL A 209 0.50 -13.52 15.27
CA VAL A 209 0.47 -12.77 14.01
C VAL A 209 0.57 -13.72 12.82
N THR A 210 0.00 -13.28 11.70
CA THR A 210 -0.04 -14.01 10.44
C THR A 210 0.24 -13.07 9.25
N GLY A 211 0.46 -13.67 8.10
CA GLY A 211 0.56 -12.97 6.81
C GLY A 211 -0.70 -13.15 5.96
N LEU A 212 -0.62 -12.67 4.72
CA LEU A 212 -1.64 -12.93 3.71
C LEU A 212 -1.57 -14.39 3.22
N GLN A 213 -2.74 -14.93 2.89
CA GLN A 213 -2.82 -16.21 2.21
C GLN A 213 -2.28 -16.13 0.78
N GLN A 214 -1.63 -17.20 0.32
CA GLN A 214 -1.07 -17.26 -1.03
C GLN A 214 -2.14 -17.03 -2.11
N GLU A 215 -3.34 -17.58 -1.92
CA GLU A 215 -4.45 -17.38 -2.85
C GLU A 215 -4.86 -15.91 -2.96
N ALA A 216 -4.94 -15.18 -1.83
CA ALA A 216 -5.19 -13.75 -1.86
C ALA A 216 -4.07 -12.99 -2.57
N ILE A 217 -2.80 -13.33 -2.31
CA ILE A 217 -1.66 -12.71 -2.97
C ILE A 217 -1.79 -12.85 -4.49
N ASN A 218 -2.01 -14.07 -4.95
CA ASN A 218 -2.14 -14.40 -6.34
C ASN A 218 -3.32 -13.67 -7.02
N ASN A 219 -4.43 -13.51 -6.30
CA ASN A 219 -5.64 -12.88 -6.84
C ASN A 219 -5.63 -11.35 -6.84
N VAL A 220 -4.83 -10.69 -5.99
CA VAL A 220 -4.93 -9.22 -5.82
C VAL A 220 -3.61 -8.45 -5.78
N LYS A 221 -2.45 -9.12 -5.64
CA LYS A 221 -1.16 -8.44 -5.52
C LYS A 221 -0.49 -8.28 -6.87
N LYS A 222 0.23 -7.16 -6.99
CA LYS A 222 0.93 -6.71 -8.20
C LYS A 222 2.27 -6.08 -7.86
N THR A 223 2.87 -6.55 -6.77
CA THR A 223 3.97 -5.91 -6.05
C THR A 223 5.33 -6.53 -6.33
N GLY A 224 5.47 -7.29 -7.44
CA GLY A 224 6.72 -7.97 -7.77
C GLY A 224 6.93 -9.20 -6.88
N TYR A 225 8.16 -9.44 -6.44
CA TYR A 225 8.46 -10.52 -5.50
C TYR A 225 7.70 -10.29 -4.19
N THR A 226 6.74 -11.17 -3.91
CA THR A 226 5.75 -11.03 -2.84
C THR A 226 5.62 -12.37 -2.10
N THR A 227 5.65 -12.32 -0.78
CA THR A 227 5.42 -13.45 0.14
C THR A 227 4.19 -13.16 0.99
N SER A 228 3.81 -14.11 1.86
CA SER A 228 2.79 -13.89 2.88
C SER A 228 3.06 -12.70 3.80
N TYR A 229 4.32 -12.34 4.01
CA TYR A 229 4.71 -11.38 5.05
C TYR A 229 5.24 -10.07 4.48
N TYR A 230 5.86 -10.10 3.31
CA TYR A 230 6.48 -8.93 2.72
C TYR A 230 6.47 -8.94 1.19
N PHE A 231 6.67 -7.77 0.60
CA PHE A 231 7.02 -7.61 -0.81
C PHE A 231 8.17 -6.64 -0.95
N ILE A 232 8.82 -6.63 -2.11
CA ILE A 232 9.91 -5.67 -2.39
C ILE A 232 9.56 -4.73 -3.54
N GLN A 233 10.09 -3.51 -3.47
CA GLN A 233 10.00 -2.51 -4.52
C GLN A 233 11.36 -1.87 -4.79
N PRO A 234 11.96 -2.13 -5.96
CA PRO A 234 13.22 -1.50 -6.36
C PRO A 234 12.97 -0.06 -6.86
N LEU A 235 12.65 0.85 -5.93
CA LEU A 235 12.15 2.21 -6.20
C LEU A 235 13.02 3.04 -7.15
N SER A 236 14.35 2.86 -7.14
CA SER A 236 15.27 3.68 -7.92
C SER A 236 16.56 2.96 -8.34
N LEU A 237 16.54 1.63 -8.38
CA LEU A 237 17.62 0.78 -8.89
C LEU A 237 17.50 0.60 -10.42
N ARG A 238 17.35 1.72 -11.14
CA ARG A 238 16.98 1.69 -12.55
C ARG A 238 18.07 1.10 -13.44
N GLU A 239 19.32 1.46 -13.20
CA GLU A 239 20.46 0.99 -14.01
C GLU A 239 20.69 -0.50 -13.78
N GLU A 240 20.62 -0.93 -12.53
CA GLU A 240 20.70 -2.34 -12.13
C GLU A 240 19.54 -3.14 -12.74
N MET A 241 18.32 -2.61 -12.65
CA MET A 241 17.13 -3.21 -13.24
C MET A 241 17.26 -3.39 -14.75
N GLU A 242 17.60 -2.32 -15.48
CA GLU A 242 17.74 -2.38 -16.94
C GLU A 242 18.80 -3.41 -17.35
N LYS A 243 19.95 -3.43 -16.66
CA LYS A 243 21.05 -4.36 -16.94
C LYS A 243 20.68 -5.82 -16.63
N ILE A 244 20.16 -6.09 -15.44
CA ILE A 244 19.82 -7.44 -14.99
C ILE A 244 18.66 -8.03 -15.79
N ASN A 245 17.62 -7.23 -16.07
CA ASN A 245 16.52 -7.68 -16.91
C ASN A 245 16.97 -7.97 -18.34
N ALA A 246 17.87 -7.15 -18.92
CA ALA A 246 18.38 -7.41 -20.27
C ALA A 246 19.10 -8.76 -20.34
N LEU A 247 19.95 -9.08 -19.36
CA LEU A 247 20.66 -10.36 -19.29
C LEU A 247 19.69 -11.55 -19.24
N TYR A 248 18.62 -11.43 -18.44
CA TYR A 248 17.58 -12.46 -18.38
C TYR A 248 16.81 -12.58 -19.71
N LEU A 249 16.40 -11.46 -20.32
CA LEU A 249 15.65 -11.49 -21.58
C LEU A 249 16.47 -12.03 -22.76
N GLU A 250 17.78 -11.83 -22.76
CA GLU A 250 18.72 -12.42 -23.72
C GLU A 250 18.88 -13.94 -23.50
N ASN A 251 18.92 -14.37 -22.24
CA ASN A 251 19.05 -15.78 -21.87
C ASN A 251 18.21 -16.10 -20.62
N PRO A 252 16.96 -16.56 -20.78
CA PRO A 252 16.09 -16.90 -19.64
C PRO A 252 16.59 -18.09 -18.79
N LYS A 253 17.65 -18.78 -19.25
CA LYS A 253 18.33 -19.86 -18.52
C LYS A 253 19.64 -19.39 -17.87
N ILE A 254 19.83 -18.07 -17.74
CA ILE A 254 20.99 -17.49 -17.07
C ILE A 254 21.08 -18.01 -15.62
N THR A 255 22.28 -18.33 -15.17
CA THR A 255 22.48 -18.85 -13.81
C THR A 255 22.62 -17.71 -12.80
N ILE A 256 22.36 -18.01 -11.53
CA ILE A 256 22.49 -17.06 -10.43
C ILE A 256 23.94 -16.55 -10.32
N GLU A 257 24.93 -17.41 -10.55
CA GLU A 257 26.36 -17.02 -10.52
C GLU A 257 26.70 -16.00 -11.60
N GLU A 258 26.07 -16.08 -12.77
CA GLU A 258 26.29 -15.09 -13.83
C GLU A 258 25.61 -13.76 -13.47
N LEU A 259 24.37 -13.79 -12.97
CA LEU A 259 23.66 -12.60 -12.51
C LEU A 259 24.43 -11.87 -11.39
N ARG A 260 25.01 -12.62 -10.44
CA ARG A 260 25.83 -12.10 -9.34
C ARG A 260 27.07 -11.31 -9.80
N LYS A 261 27.61 -11.56 -11.00
CA LYS A 261 28.71 -10.75 -11.54
C LYS A 261 28.27 -9.34 -11.93
N HIS A 262 26.97 -9.11 -12.06
CA HIS A 262 26.42 -7.86 -12.56
C HIS A 262 25.70 -7.03 -11.50
N PHE A 263 25.54 -7.57 -10.29
CA PHE A 263 24.94 -6.91 -9.13
C PHE A 263 25.78 -7.13 -7.88
N ASP A 264 26.28 -6.05 -7.29
CA ASP A 264 27.01 -6.11 -6.03
C ASP A 264 26.07 -5.89 -4.84
N LYS A 265 25.79 -6.97 -4.11
CA LYS A 265 24.92 -6.93 -2.92
C LYS A 265 25.51 -6.13 -1.76
N HIS A 266 26.81 -5.86 -1.74
CA HIS A 266 27.47 -5.08 -0.69
C HIS A 266 27.52 -3.58 -1.02
N GLU A 267 27.44 -3.20 -2.29
CA GLU A 267 27.57 -1.80 -2.71
C GLU A 267 26.26 -1.12 -3.12
N TYR A 268 25.16 -1.86 -3.38
CA TYR A 268 23.91 -1.20 -3.75
C TYR A 268 23.37 -0.27 -2.66
N ASN A 269 22.68 0.79 -3.08
CA ASN A 269 22.02 1.71 -2.15
C ASN A 269 20.75 1.06 -1.59
N ALA A 270 20.82 0.63 -0.33
CA ALA A 270 19.72 0.01 0.40
C ALA A 270 18.45 0.87 0.49
N GLU A 271 18.56 2.20 0.54
CA GLU A 271 17.39 3.09 0.58
C GLU A 271 16.55 3.03 -0.71
N LYS A 272 17.13 2.52 -1.81
CA LYS A 272 16.45 2.37 -3.09
C LYS A 272 15.75 1.02 -3.27
N LEU A 273 15.90 0.11 -2.30
CA LEU A 273 15.19 -1.16 -2.24
C LEU A 273 14.24 -1.12 -1.03
N ALA A 274 12.96 -0.94 -1.29
CA ALA A 274 11.96 -0.90 -0.25
C ALA A 274 11.38 -2.29 0.05
N PHE A 275 11.16 -2.58 1.32
CA PHE A 275 10.46 -3.76 1.80
C PHE A 275 9.15 -3.32 2.44
N GLY A 276 8.03 -3.77 1.89
CA GLY A 276 6.70 -3.57 2.47
C GLY A 276 6.30 -4.79 3.28
N ILE A 277 6.42 -4.72 4.61
CA ILE A 277 6.11 -5.79 5.54
C ILE A 277 4.71 -5.57 6.10
N ASN A 278 3.84 -6.56 5.92
CA ASN A 278 2.43 -6.48 6.35
C ASN A 278 2.09 -7.74 7.15
N LEU A 279 1.92 -7.56 8.46
CA LEU A 279 1.44 -8.61 9.36
C LEU A 279 0.08 -8.24 9.91
N PHE A 280 -0.69 -9.26 10.29
CA PHE A 280 -2.03 -9.13 10.84
C PHE A 280 -2.10 -9.92 12.13
N MET A 281 -2.85 -9.46 13.12
CA MET A 281 -3.16 -10.30 14.28
C MET A 281 -3.87 -11.58 13.83
N SER A 282 -3.48 -12.74 14.36
CA SER A 282 -3.99 -14.04 13.89
C SER A 282 -5.44 -14.30 14.27
N GLU A 283 -5.94 -13.68 15.33
CA GLU A 283 -7.29 -13.92 15.85
C GLU A 283 -8.19 -12.69 15.69
N PRO A 284 -9.45 -12.87 15.28
CA PRO A 284 -10.43 -11.78 15.23
C PRO A 284 -10.60 -11.06 16.58
N GLY A 285 -10.66 -9.73 16.53
CA GLY A 285 -10.88 -8.88 17.71
C GLY A 285 -9.62 -8.63 18.56
N LEU A 286 -8.45 -9.12 18.15
CA LEU A 286 -7.18 -8.67 18.70
C LEU A 286 -6.74 -7.37 18.03
N GLU A 287 -6.42 -6.38 18.85
CA GLU A 287 -5.77 -5.14 18.42
C GLU A 287 -4.27 -5.39 18.15
N PRO A 288 -3.63 -4.62 17.26
CA PRO A 288 -2.18 -4.61 17.10
C PRO A 288 -1.47 -4.47 18.44
N ASN A 289 -0.49 -5.33 18.68
CA ASN A 289 0.23 -5.38 19.95
C ASN A 289 1.55 -4.60 19.84
N GLU A 290 1.72 -3.61 20.71
CA GLU A 290 2.89 -2.70 20.73
C GLU A 290 4.20 -3.44 21.01
N GLU A 291 4.23 -4.38 21.94
CA GLU A 291 5.45 -5.16 22.28
C GLU A 291 5.90 -6.03 21.10
N ILE A 292 4.96 -6.69 20.43
CA ILE A 292 5.23 -7.47 19.21
C ILE A 292 5.76 -6.54 18.10
N PHE A 293 5.14 -5.37 17.94
CA PHE A 293 5.53 -4.40 16.92
C PHE A 293 6.94 -3.87 17.17
N GLU A 294 7.24 -3.41 18.39
CA GLU A 294 8.57 -2.91 18.77
C GLU A 294 9.66 -3.98 18.61
N GLN A 295 9.38 -5.23 18.99
CA GLN A 295 10.30 -6.35 18.78
C GLN A 295 10.59 -6.53 17.27
N LEU A 296 9.56 -6.54 16.43
CA LEU A 296 9.70 -6.65 14.98
C LEU A 296 10.57 -5.53 14.41
N LEU A 297 10.34 -4.28 14.82
CA LEU A 297 11.15 -3.14 14.38
C LEU A 297 12.62 -3.29 14.79
N ASN A 298 12.86 -3.71 16.03
CA ASN A 298 14.20 -3.89 16.57
C ASN A 298 14.95 -5.03 15.85
N ASP A 299 14.28 -6.15 15.59
CA ASP A 299 14.88 -7.30 14.91
C ASP A 299 15.25 -6.95 13.46
N LEU A 300 14.36 -6.28 12.72
CA LEU A 300 14.62 -5.82 11.35
C LEU A 300 15.76 -4.77 11.28
N SER A 301 15.91 -3.94 12.31
CA SER A 301 16.92 -2.89 12.34
C SER A 301 18.32 -3.38 12.71
N ASN A 302 18.41 -4.47 13.49
CA ASN A 302 19.66 -4.92 14.09
C ASN A 302 20.15 -6.27 13.56
N ASN A 303 19.36 -7.00 12.77
CA ASN A 303 19.77 -8.28 12.22
C ASN A 303 20.53 -8.10 10.90
N SER A 304 21.85 -8.23 10.96
CA SER A 304 22.74 -8.10 9.80
C SER A 304 22.68 -9.27 8.81
N SER A 305 21.95 -10.35 9.11
CA SER A 305 21.73 -11.44 8.15
C SER A 305 20.57 -11.18 7.18
N LEU A 306 19.77 -10.14 7.43
CA LEU A 306 18.63 -9.77 6.60
C LEU A 306 19.07 -8.87 5.44
N PRO A 307 18.35 -8.89 4.30
CA PRO A 307 18.69 -8.05 3.16
C PRO A 307 18.58 -6.57 3.54
N ARG A 308 19.54 -5.76 3.08
CA ARG A 308 19.52 -4.32 3.37
C ARG A 308 18.43 -3.64 2.54
N GLY A 309 17.61 -2.82 3.18
CA GLY A 309 16.54 -2.12 2.49
C GLY A 309 15.85 -1.10 3.37
N ALA A 310 15.06 -0.22 2.75
CA ALA A 310 14.13 0.64 3.46
C ALA A 310 12.88 -0.16 3.83
N ASN A 311 12.74 -0.53 5.10
CA ASN A 311 11.58 -1.26 5.58
C ASN A 311 10.43 -0.30 5.90
N THR A 312 9.23 -0.66 5.47
CA THR A 312 7.96 -0.11 5.94
C THR A 312 7.17 -1.26 6.54
N VAL A 313 6.87 -1.16 7.83
CA VAL A 313 6.29 -2.25 8.62
C VAL A 313 4.92 -1.82 9.08
N SER A 314 3.90 -2.61 8.73
CA SER A 314 2.54 -2.47 9.22
C SER A 314 2.13 -3.72 10.00
N LEU A 315 1.62 -3.52 11.22
CA LEU A 315 0.91 -4.52 12.00
C LEU A 315 -0.56 -4.12 12.11
N HIS A 316 -1.42 -4.88 11.46
CA HIS A 316 -2.87 -4.68 11.42
C HIS A 316 -3.56 -5.55 12.48
N ASP A 317 -4.80 -5.18 12.82
CA ASP A 317 -5.74 -6.17 13.37
C ASP A 317 -6.01 -7.30 12.36
N ASN A 318 -6.86 -8.25 12.72
CA ASN A 318 -7.19 -9.37 11.83
C ASN A 318 -8.02 -8.97 10.59
N ASN A 319 -8.46 -7.71 10.47
CA ASN A 319 -9.41 -7.28 9.46
C ASN A 319 -8.71 -6.82 8.17
N ILE A 320 -9.22 -7.33 7.05
CA ILE A 320 -8.80 -6.90 5.71
C ILE A 320 -10.02 -6.42 4.92
N ASN A 321 -9.86 -5.30 4.22
CA ASN A 321 -10.92 -4.77 3.38
C ASN A 321 -11.04 -5.63 2.11
N LYS A 322 -12.16 -6.32 1.95
CA LYS A 322 -12.35 -7.28 0.86
C LYS A 322 -12.26 -6.65 -0.54
N LYS A 323 -12.58 -5.35 -0.66
CA LYS A 323 -12.55 -4.62 -1.95
C LYS A 323 -11.14 -4.21 -2.37
N THR A 324 -10.23 -4.01 -1.42
CA THR A 324 -8.89 -3.48 -1.71
C THR A 324 -7.77 -4.44 -1.35
N GLY A 325 -8.01 -5.45 -0.52
CA GLY A 325 -7.00 -6.36 0.00
C GLY A 325 -5.97 -5.67 0.91
N ILE A 326 -6.40 -4.63 1.65
CA ILE A 326 -5.57 -3.82 2.56
C ILE A 326 -6.16 -3.85 3.97
N GLY A 327 -5.31 -3.87 4.99
CA GLY A 327 -5.71 -3.82 6.40
C GLY A 327 -6.49 -2.57 6.80
N HIS A 328 -7.11 -2.62 7.98
CA HIS A 328 -7.92 -1.54 8.50
C HIS A 328 -7.06 -0.39 9.06
N LYS A 329 -7.05 0.76 8.36
CA LYS A 329 -6.18 1.90 8.70
C LYS A 329 -6.31 2.40 10.12
N ASP A 330 -7.53 2.44 10.67
CA ASP A 330 -7.78 2.95 12.02
C ASP A 330 -7.27 1.98 13.10
N ASN A 331 -6.98 0.73 12.73
CA ASN A 331 -6.47 -0.31 13.62
C ASN A 331 -5.16 -0.92 13.10
N THR A 332 -4.21 -0.04 12.78
CA THR A 332 -2.89 -0.41 12.26
C THR A 332 -1.81 0.38 12.96
N MET A 333 -0.78 -0.31 13.45
CA MET A 333 0.51 0.29 13.80
C MET A 333 1.40 0.29 12.55
N ASN A 334 2.04 1.41 12.24
CA ASN A 334 2.87 1.53 11.05
C ASN A 334 4.11 2.41 11.29
N GLU A 335 5.26 1.94 10.82
CA GLU A 335 6.53 2.65 10.86
C GLU A 335 7.24 2.51 9.50
N GLY A 336 7.88 3.57 9.01
CA GLY A 336 8.40 3.64 7.64
C GLY A 336 9.83 4.14 7.56
N ASN A 337 10.49 3.81 6.45
CA ASN A 337 11.89 4.20 6.16
C ASN A 337 12.89 3.70 7.22
N ILE A 338 12.66 2.51 7.77
CA ILE A 338 13.59 1.87 8.69
C ILE A 338 14.70 1.23 7.87
N VAL A 339 15.89 1.83 7.92
CA VAL A 339 17.08 1.29 7.27
C VAL A 339 17.90 0.55 8.33
N PRO A 340 18.25 -0.74 8.13
CA PRO A 340 19.09 -1.47 9.07
C PRO A 340 20.39 -0.74 9.36
N ILE A 341 20.80 -0.74 10.64
CA ILE A 341 22.05 -0.11 11.04
C ILE A 341 23.19 -0.98 10.51
N ILE A 342 23.92 -0.50 9.50
CA ILE A 342 25.12 -1.16 9.01
C ILE A 342 26.14 -1.13 10.15
N ARG A 343 26.51 -2.31 10.68
CA ARG A 343 27.63 -2.46 11.62
C ARG A 343 28.79 -3.10 10.85
N ASP A 344 29.89 -2.36 10.79
CA ASP A 344 31.16 -2.77 10.16
C ASP A 344 31.78 -4.01 10.83
#